data_AF-A0A941X1L4-F1
#
_entry.id   AF-A0A941X1L4-F1
#
_cell.length_a   1.000
_cell.length_b   1.000
_cell.length_c   1.000
_cell.angle_alpha   90.00
_cell.angle_beta   90.00
_cell.angle_gamma   90.00
#
_symmetry.space_group_name_H-M   'P 1'
#
loop_
_entity.id
_entity.type
_entity.pdbx_description
1 polymer ?
#
loop_
_entity_poly.entity_id
_entity_poly.type
_entity_poly.pdbx_seq_one_letter_code
_entity_poly.pdbx_strand_id
1 'polypeptide(L)'
;MNSKERYKELIKENNETIKYLSNSYQSIAYTYIKKARGYAIKSLDTEVKIKKVLEELSNFDEKHIDVHLAIPNMSIYIESHVQHLSKAVANKYKVKEIIAVTIFLLILVGYFVANFYLNKKVSLSAPTNVNIAVMPNQNNCFYLTWDHNELATNGYYLIIYEDDEKIKEVDVKKQVDTNTNKQYFKTDIVYKDGKRYKFEIKTEATNEYKASDIVIIYYPD
;
A
#
# COMPACT_ATOMS: atom_id res chain seq x y z
N MET A 1 18.46 45.49 -17.95
CA MET A 1 17.18 44.83 -18.23
C MET A 1 17.34 43.32 -18.08
N ASN A 2 16.48 42.67 -17.30
CA ASN A 2 16.56 41.22 -17.06
C ASN A 2 15.95 40.42 -18.23
N SER A 3 16.39 39.19 -18.45
CA SER A 3 15.89 38.25 -19.46
C SER A 3 14.35 38.13 -19.47
N LYS A 4 13.71 38.17 -18.30
CA LYS A 4 12.24 38.14 -18.17
C LYS A 4 11.56 39.42 -18.69
N GLU A 5 12.19 40.58 -18.49
CA GLU A 5 11.70 41.86 -19.00
C GLU A 5 11.89 41.92 -20.52
N ARG A 6 13.08 41.55 -21.01
CA ARG A 6 13.36 41.46 -22.46
C ARG A 6 12.40 40.52 -23.18
N TYR A 7 12.06 39.38 -22.58
CA TYR A 7 11.09 38.44 -23.14
C TYR A 7 9.71 39.08 -23.34
N LYS A 8 9.22 39.83 -22.35
CA LYS A 8 7.93 40.53 -22.45
C LYS A 8 7.96 41.66 -23.49
N GLU A 9 9.06 42.40 -23.55
CA GLU A 9 9.26 43.44 -24.56
C GLU A 9 9.28 42.84 -25.97
N LEU A 10 10.01 41.75 -26.20
CA LEU A 10 10.04 41.10 -27.52
C LEU A 10 8.65 40.60 -27.94
N ILE A 11 7.82 40.10 -27.02
CA ILE A 11 6.43 39.77 -27.35
C ILE A 11 5.66 41.01 -27.82
N LYS A 12 5.86 42.15 -27.15
CA LYS A 12 5.22 43.42 -27.52
C LYS A 12 5.72 43.91 -28.89
N GLU A 13 7.04 43.97 -29.08
CA GLU A 13 7.68 44.34 -30.36
C GLU A 13 7.15 43.46 -31.50
N ASN A 14 7.18 42.13 -31.32
CA ASN A 14 6.70 41.17 -32.32
C ASN A 14 5.21 41.40 -32.66
N ASN A 15 4.37 41.65 -31.65
CA ASN A 15 2.95 41.91 -31.88
C ASN A 15 2.71 43.29 -32.55
N GLU A 16 3.59 44.26 -32.34
CA GLU A 16 3.53 45.56 -33.01
C GLU A 16 3.94 45.43 -34.48
N THR A 17 5.02 44.70 -34.80
CA THR A 17 5.45 44.46 -36.19
C THR A 17 4.32 43.91 -37.07
N ILE A 18 3.52 42.97 -36.55
CA ILE A 18 2.39 42.39 -37.29
C ILE A 18 1.33 43.43 -37.67
N LYS A 19 1.12 44.45 -36.83
CA LYS A 19 0.12 45.49 -37.08
C LYS A 19 0.50 46.40 -38.24
N TYR A 20 1.80 46.50 -38.55
CA TYR A 20 2.33 47.34 -39.62
C TYR A 20 2.46 46.60 -40.96
N LEU A 21 2.26 45.29 -40.98
CA LEU A 21 2.24 44.50 -42.22
C LEU A 21 0.94 44.69 -43.00
N SER A 22 1.02 44.64 -44.33
CA SER A 22 -0.15 44.55 -45.20
C SER A 22 -0.96 43.29 -44.94
N ASN A 23 -2.25 43.30 -45.30
CA ASN A 23 -3.20 42.22 -44.97
C ASN A 23 -2.70 40.82 -45.36
N SER A 24 -2.03 40.69 -46.51
CA SER A 24 -1.50 39.43 -47.03
C SER A 24 -0.38 38.88 -46.15
N TYR A 25 0.62 39.69 -45.80
CA TYR A 25 1.74 39.28 -44.93
C TYR A 25 1.31 39.15 -43.46
N GLN A 26 0.38 39.99 -43.02
CA GLN A 26 -0.19 39.96 -41.69
C GLN A 26 -0.87 38.60 -41.40
N SER A 27 -1.63 38.06 -42.35
CA SER A 27 -2.25 36.73 -42.23
C SER A 27 -1.18 35.64 -41.99
N ILE A 28 -0.08 35.70 -42.75
CA ILE A 28 1.02 34.73 -42.63
C ILE A 28 1.72 34.83 -41.28
N ALA A 29 2.02 36.06 -40.86
CA ALA A 29 2.62 36.34 -39.56
C ALA A 29 1.75 35.80 -38.40
N TYR A 30 0.44 36.00 -38.44
CA TYR A 30 -0.47 35.47 -37.42
C TYR A 30 -0.48 33.95 -37.37
N THR A 31 -0.57 33.27 -38.52
CA THR A 31 -0.55 31.80 -38.55
C THR A 31 0.77 31.25 -38.04
N TYR A 32 1.90 31.85 -38.46
CA TYR A 32 3.22 31.45 -38.01
C TYR A 32 3.37 31.58 -36.49
N ILE A 33 3.08 32.76 -35.91
CA ILE A 33 3.25 32.99 -34.46
C ILE A 33 2.36 32.07 -33.63
N LYS A 34 1.11 31.87 -34.07
CA LYS A 34 0.19 30.95 -33.37
C LYS A 34 0.78 29.53 -33.31
N LYS A 35 1.34 29.04 -34.42
CA LYS A 35 1.97 27.72 -34.48
C LYS A 35 3.29 27.68 -33.69
N ALA A 36 4.14 28.68 -33.84
CA ALA A 36 5.43 28.82 -33.15
C ALA A 36 5.27 28.83 -31.63
N ARG A 37 4.40 29.69 -31.08
CA ARG A 37 4.15 29.80 -29.63
C ARG A 37 3.37 28.61 -29.06
N GLY A 38 2.62 27.88 -29.90
CA GLY A 38 1.94 26.64 -29.51
C GLY A 38 2.86 25.42 -29.47
N TYR A 39 3.89 25.39 -30.32
CA TYR A 39 4.80 24.26 -30.48
C TYR A 39 6.10 24.38 -29.67
N ALA A 40 6.62 25.59 -29.52
CA ALA A 40 7.94 25.83 -28.95
C ALA A 40 7.94 26.11 -27.44
N ILE A 41 9.07 25.89 -26.79
CA ILE A 41 9.31 26.30 -25.40
C ILE A 41 9.14 27.82 -25.30
N LYS A 42 8.39 28.30 -24.31
CA LYS A 42 8.25 29.74 -24.02
C LYS A 42 9.56 30.29 -23.49
N SER A 43 10.38 30.85 -24.36
CA SER A 43 11.73 31.32 -24.03
C SER A 43 12.12 32.58 -24.81
N LEU A 44 13.16 33.27 -24.33
CA LEU A 44 13.74 34.41 -25.02
C LEU A 44 14.24 34.04 -26.43
N ASP A 45 14.91 32.90 -26.59
CA ASP A 45 15.39 32.38 -27.88
C ASP A 45 14.25 32.19 -28.89
N THR A 46 13.12 31.66 -28.42
CA THR A 46 11.91 31.46 -29.24
C THR A 46 11.38 32.79 -29.78
N GLU A 47 11.27 33.82 -28.95
CA GLU A 47 10.77 35.13 -29.39
C GLU A 47 11.78 35.87 -30.28
N VAL A 48 13.08 35.66 -30.09
CA VAL A 48 14.13 36.16 -31.01
C VAL A 48 14.01 35.51 -32.38
N LYS A 49 13.78 34.19 -32.44
CA LYS A 49 13.57 33.49 -33.72
C LYS A 49 12.27 33.91 -34.41
N ILE A 50 11.20 34.12 -33.64
CA ILE A 50 9.96 34.70 -34.16
C ILE A 50 10.22 36.07 -34.76
N LYS A 51 10.96 36.93 -34.06
CA LYS A 51 11.30 38.29 -34.53
C LYS A 51 12.00 38.27 -35.88
N LYS A 52 12.98 37.39 -36.08
CA LYS A 52 13.70 37.24 -37.36
C LYS A 52 12.78 36.92 -38.53
N VAL A 53 11.79 36.04 -38.32
CA VAL A 53 10.81 35.70 -39.36
C VAL A 53 9.90 36.89 -39.64
N LEU A 54 9.49 37.65 -38.61
CA LEU A 54 8.69 38.86 -38.82
C LEU A 54 9.47 39.94 -39.56
N GLU A 55 10.76 40.11 -39.28
CA GLU A 55 11.64 41.04 -40.01
C GLU A 55 11.78 40.64 -41.49
N GLU A 56 11.85 39.33 -41.79
CA GLU A 56 11.85 38.84 -43.17
C GLU A 56 10.53 39.19 -43.89
N LEU A 57 9.38 38.95 -43.24
CA LEU A 57 8.07 39.31 -43.79
C LEU A 57 7.93 40.82 -43.99
N SER A 58 8.39 41.63 -43.04
CA SER A 58 8.41 43.10 -43.16
C SER A 58 9.26 43.56 -44.34
N ASN A 59 10.43 42.96 -44.56
CA ASN A 59 11.30 43.30 -45.69
C ASN A 59 10.66 42.98 -47.04
N PHE A 60 9.91 41.87 -47.16
CA PHE A 60 9.16 41.56 -48.38
C PHE A 60 8.02 42.56 -48.62
N ASP A 61 7.32 42.92 -47.55
CA ASP A 61 6.20 43.86 -47.59
C ASP A 61 6.64 45.29 -47.93
N GLU A 62 7.73 45.77 -47.32
CA GLU A 62 8.37 47.06 -47.61
C GLU A 62 8.85 47.17 -49.05
N LYS A 63 9.31 46.05 -49.64
CA LYS A 63 9.70 45.97 -51.05
C LYS A 63 8.53 45.78 -52.00
N HIS A 64 7.30 45.75 -51.48
CA HIS A 64 6.07 45.51 -52.23
C HIS A 64 6.13 44.24 -53.11
N ILE A 65 6.81 43.21 -52.61
CA ILE A 65 6.89 41.92 -53.30
C ILE A 65 5.55 41.22 -53.12
N ASP A 66 5.00 40.68 -54.21
CA ASP A 66 3.77 39.89 -54.15
C ASP A 66 3.95 38.65 -53.25
N VAL A 67 2.98 38.41 -52.37
CA VAL A 67 3.06 37.35 -51.36
C VAL A 67 3.17 35.95 -51.97
N HIS A 68 2.56 35.72 -53.14
CA HIS A 68 2.61 34.43 -53.83
C HIS A 68 3.95 34.20 -54.54
N LEU A 69 4.70 35.28 -54.81
CA LEU A 69 6.07 35.19 -55.31
C LEU A 69 7.08 35.02 -54.17
N ALA A 70 6.94 35.79 -53.08
CA ALA A 70 7.81 35.68 -51.91
C ALA A 70 7.62 34.37 -51.15
N ILE A 71 6.36 33.93 -51.01
CA ILE A 71 5.96 32.74 -50.24
C ILE A 71 5.01 31.87 -51.09
N PRO A 72 5.54 31.13 -52.08
CA PRO A 72 4.71 30.32 -52.97
C PRO A 72 3.92 29.23 -52.25
N ASN A 73 4.44 28.73 -51.12
CA ASN A 73 3.75 27.77 -50.27
C ASN A 73 3.85 28.16 -48.78
N MET A 74 2.78 28.78 -48.29
CA MET A 74 2.66 29.23 -46.91
C MET A 74 2.80 28.10 -45.88
N SER A 75 2.27 26.90 -46.16
CA SER A 75 2.34 25.78 -45.22
C SER A 75 3.78 25.31 -45.04
N ILE A 76 4.50 25.12 -46.15
CA ILE A 76 5.91 24.71 -46.14
C ILE A 76 6.77 25.78 -45.47
N TYR A 77 6.55 27.06 -45.82
CA TYR A 77 7.27 28.18 -45.22
C TYR A 77 7.08 28.26 -43.70
N ILE A 78 5.85 28.09 -43.21
CA ILE A 78 5.58 28.11 -41.76
C ILE A 78 6.21 26.89 -41.08
N GLU A 79 6.13 25.71 -41.69
CA GLU A 79 6.66 24.48 -41.11
C GLU A 79 8.17 24.45 -41.01
N SER A 80 8.88 24.92 -42.04
CA SER A 80 10.34 25.01 -42.00
C SER A 80 10.80 25.91 -40.85
N HIS A 81 10.18 27.07 -40.67
CA HIS A 81 10.53 28.00 -39.59
C HIS A 81 10.14 27.50 -38.19
N VAL A 82 9.04 26.75 -38.06
CA VAL A 82 8.63 26.17 -36.78
C VAL A 82 9.54 24.99 -36.37
N GLN A 83 10.06 24.21 -37.33
CA GLN A 83 10.97 23.09 -37.05
C GLN A 83 12.28 23.53 -36.40
N HIS A 84 12.75 24.75 -36.65
CA HIS A 84 13.94 25.32 -36.04
C HIS A 84 13.74 25.84 -34.60
N LEU A 85 12.52 25.76 -34.07
CA LEU A 85 12.20 26.15 -32.70
C LEU A 85 12.37 24.97 -31.73
N SER A 86 12.88 25.25 -30.53
CA SER A 86 13.03 24.25 -29.47
C SER A 86 11.66 23.71 -29.06
N LYS A 87 11.41 22.42 -29.29
CA LYS A 87 10.12 21.78 -29.01
C LYS A 87 9.75 21.89 -27.54
N ALA A 88 8.54 22.37 -27.25
CA ALA A 88 7.99 22.25 -25.91
C ALA A 88 7.83 20.76 -25.57
N VAL A 89 8.39 20.33 -24.44
CA VAL A 89 8.10 19.00 -23.91
C VAL A 89 6.62 18.99 -23.55
N ALA A 90 5.79 18.41 -24.40
CA ALA A 90 4.41 18.10 -24.07
C ALA A 90 4.43 17.02 -23.00
N ASN A 91 4.50 17.44 -21.72
CA ASN A 91 4.55 16.51 -20.61
C ASN A 91 3.18 15.84 -20.47
N LYS A 92 3.00 14.71 -21.17
CA LYS A 92 1.80 13.85 -21.13
C LYS A 92 1.62 13.15 -19.78
N TYR A 93 2.62 13.20 -18.90
CA TYR A 93 2.55 12.52 -17.62
C TYR A 93 1.64 13.28 -16.67
N LYS A 94 0.51 12.65 -16.33
CA LYS A 94 -0.40 13.13 -15.30
C LYS A 94 0.20 12.86 -13.92
N VAL A 95 1.28 13.56 -13.59
CA VAL A 95 2.04 13.40 -12.33
C VAL A 95 1.12 13.42 -11.10
N LYS A 96 0.06 14.24 -11.12
CA LYS A 96 -0.96 14.27 -10.07
C LYS A 96 -1.69 12.93 -9.87
N GLU A 97 -2.02 12.22 -10.95
CA GLU A 97 -2.68 10.91 -10.88
C GLU A 97 -1.71 9.84 -10.36
N ILE A 98 -0.45 9.88 -10.78
CA ILE A 98 0.58 8.94 -10.30
C ILE A 98 0.79 9.10 -8.80
N ILE A 99 0.88 10.35 -8.32
CA ILE A 99 1.01 10.64 -6.88
C ILE A 99 -0.21 10.12 -6.11
N ALA A 100 -1.43 10.37 -6.61
CA ALA A 100 -2.66 9.93 -5.96
C ALA A 100 -2.75 8.39 -5.85
N VAL A 101 -2.41 7.67 -6.92
CA VAL A 101 -2.40 6.19 -6.93
C VAL A 101 -1.35 5.64 -5.95
N THR A 102 -0.18 6.28 -5.89
CA THR A 102 0.90 5.85 -4.98
C THR A 102 0.51 6.02 -3.51
N ILE A 103 -0.10 7.16 -3.15
CA ILE A 103 -0.59 7.41 -1.78
C ILE A 103 -1.67 6.40 -1.40
N PHE A 104 -2.62 6.11 -2.31
CA PHE A 104 -3.68 5.14 -2.07
C PHE A 104 -3.14 3.73 -1.79
N LEU A 105 -2.15 3.27 -2.58
CA LEU A 105 -1.51 1.98 -2.36
C LEU A 105 -0.77 1.90 -1.02
N LEU A 106 -0.09 2.97 -0.60
CA LEU A 106 0.59 3.02 0.70
C LEU A 106 -0.39 2.89 1.87
N ILE A 107 -1.57 3.51 1.78
CA ILE A 107 -2.61 3.40 2.80
C ILE A 107 -3.13 1.96 2.90
N LEU A 108 -3.39 1.30 1.77
CA LEU A 108 -3.86 -0.09 1.75
C LEU A 108 -2.85 -1.06 2.36
N VAL A 109 -1.57 -0.93 2.01
CA VAL A 109 -0.51 -1.75 2.59
C VAL A 109 -0.38 -1.49 4.08
N GLY A 110 -0.39 -0.22 4.50
CA GLY A 110 -0.33 0.17 5.91
C GLY A 110 -1.47 -0.42 6.73
N TYR A 111 -2.70 -0.37 6.21
CA TYR A 111 -3.86 -1.00 6.84
C TYR A 111 -3.67 -2.52 7.01
N PHE A 112 -3.21 -3.21 5.97
CA PHE A 112 -3.03 -4.66 6.02
C PHE A 112 -1.98 -5.09 7.05
N VAL A 113 -0.83 -4.39 7.08
CA VAL A 113 0.24 -4.65 8.05
C VAL A 113 -0.23 -4.38 9.48
N ALA A 114 -0.90 -3.26 9.72
CA ALA A 114 -1.46 -2.95 11.04
C ALA A 114 -2.48 -3.99 11.49
N ASN A 115 -3.40 -4.38 10.59
CA ASN A 115 -4.42 -5.38 10.87
C ASN A 115 -3.82 -6.76 11.17
N PHE A 116 -2.75 -7.14 10.47
CA PHE A 116 -2.03 -8.39 10.73
C PHE A 116 -1.33 -8.39 12.10
N TYR A 117 -0.69 -7.27 12.46
CA TYR A 117 0.03 -7.17 13.73
C TYR A 117 -0.92 -7.07 14.93
N LEU A 118 -1.96 -6.24 14.83
CA LEU A 118 -2.92 -5.98 15.91
C LEU A 118 -3.86 -7.16 16.18
N ASN A 119 -4.23 -7.93 15.17
CA ASN A 119 -5.11 -9.09 15.33
C ASN A 119 -4.36 -10.42 15.56
N LYS A 120 -3.04 -10.37 15.79
CA LYS A 120 -2.28 -11.58 16.09
C LYS A 120 -2.63 -12.07 17.49
N LYS A 121 -3.52 -13.06 17.58
CA LYS A 121 -3.85 -13.75 18.83
C LYS A 121 -2.59 -14.35 19.46
N VAL A 122 -2.36 -14.04 20.73
CA VAL A 122 -1.30 -14.63 21.56
C VAL A 122 -1.77 -16.00 22.07
N SER A 123 -0.87 -16.96 22.24
CA SER A 123 -1.21 -18.26 22.84
C SER A 123 -1.46 -18.12 24.34
N LEU A 124 -2.44 -18.87 24.86
CA LEU A 124 -2.63 -19.01 26.30
C LEU A 124 -1.44 -19.70 26.96
N SER A 125 -1.29 -19.51 28.27
CA SER A 125 -0.37 -20.29 29.08
C SER A 125 -0.82 -21.75 29.17
N ALA A 126 0.15 -22.66 29.09
CA ALA A 126 -0.07 -24.08 29.29
C ALA A 126 -0.45 -24.36 30.77
N PRO A 127 -1.21 -25.42 31.07
CA PRO A 127 -1.43 -25.85 32.45
C PRO A 127 -0.11 -26.03 33.22
N THR A 128 -0.02 -25.51 34.43
CA THR A 128 1.20 -25.57 35.24
C THR A 128 0.94 -26.26 36.57
N ASN A 129 1.99 -26.82 37.18
CA ASN A 129 1.92 -27.55 38.45
C ASN A 129 0.82 -28.61 38.47
N VAL A 130 0.73 -29.33 37.36
CA VAL A 130 -0.27 -30.38 37.21
C VAL A 130 0.10 -31.56 38.11
N ASN A 131 -0.85 -32.04 38.89
CA ASN A 131 -0.72 -33.16 39.80
C ASN A 131 -1.82 -34.18 39.51
N ILE A 132 -1.45 -35.46 39.51
CA ILE A 132 -2.35 -36.59 39.29
C ILE A 132 -2.36 -37.43 40.57
N ALA A 133 -3.56 -37.62 41.12
CA ALA A 133 -3.80 -38.51 42.24
C ALA A 133 -4.83 -39.58 41.85
N VAL A 134 -4.64 -40.81 42.31
CA VAL A 134 -5.69 -41.83 42.28
C VAL A 134 -6.46 -41.71 43.59
N MET A 135 -7.79 -41.62 43.53
CA MET A 135 -8.62 -41.49 44.74
C MET A 135 -9.20 -42.85 45.15
N PRO A 136 -8.67 -43.52 46.20
CA PRO A 136 -9.09 -44.86 46.56
C PRO A 136 -10.55 -44.93 47.02
N ASN A 137 -10.96 -43.89 47.75
CA ASN A 137 -12.31 -43.76 48.29
C ASN A 137 -13.35 -43.34 47.25
N GLN A 138 -12.95 -43.19 45.98
CA GLN A 138 -13.81 -42.73 44.89
C GLN A 138 -13.62 -43.57 43.62
N ASN A 139 -13.81 -44.89 43.75
CA ASN A 139 -13.73 -45.87 42.66
C ASN A 139 -12.34 -45.99 42.01
N ASN A 140 -11.26 -45.63 42.71
CA ASN A 140 -9.89 -45.62 42.17
C ASN A 140 -9.74 -44.81 40.86
N CYS A 141 -10.54 -43.75 40.66
CA CYS A 141 -10.41 -42.92 39.47
C CYS A 141 -9.28 -41.88 39.60
N PHE A 142 -8.78 -41.41 38.47
CA PHE A 142 -7.83 -40.29 38.46
C PHE A 142 -8.50 -38.96 38.80
N TYR A 143 -7.82 -38.20 39.64
CA TYR A 143 -8.12 -36.83 40.01
C TYR A 143 -6.93 -35.95 39.65
N LEU A 144 -7.16 -35.01 38.75
CA LEU A 144 -6.16 -34.10 38.24
C LEU A 144 -6.38 -32.72 38.83
N THR A 145 -5.29 -32.05 39.20
CA THR A 145 -5.31 -30.64 39.62
C THR A 145 -4.19 -29.87 38.93
N TRP A 146 -4.40 -28.58 38.65
CA TRP A 146 -3.37 -27.70 38.13
C TRP A 146 -3.68 -26.24 38.49
N ASP A 147 -2.71 -25.36 38.30
CA ASP A 147 -2.87 -23.97 38.68
C ASP A 147 -3.98 -23.27 37.89
N HIS A 148 -4.72 -22.41 38.58
CA HIS A 148 -5.80 -21.66 37.98
C HIS A 148 -5.30 -20.71 36.88
N ASN A 149 -5.99 -20.73 35.74
CA ASN A 149 -5.79 -19.76 34.66
C ASN A 149 -7.07 -18.94 34.47
N GLU A 150 -6.99 -17.62 34.73
CA GLU A 150 -8.11 -16.70 34.58
C GLU A 150 -8.59 -16.62 33.12
N LEU A 151 -7.66 -16.66 32.17
CA LEU A 151 -7.90 -16.50 30.74
C LEU A 151 -8.45 -17.76 30.05
N ALA A 152 -8.44 -18.91 30.74
CA ALA A 152 -8.94 -20.19 30.25
C ALA A 152 -10.48 -20.27 30.26
N THR A 153 -11.17 -19.27 29.69
CA THR A 153 -12.64 -19.14 29.78
C THR A 153 -13.39 -20.27 29.09
N ASN A 154 -12.84 -20.83 28.02
CA ASN A 154 -13.41 -22.00 27.34
C ASN A 154 -13.06 -23.33 28.03
N GLY A 155 -12.12 -23.32 28.98
CA GLY A 155 -11.67 -24.52 29.69
C GLY A 155 -10.42 -25.13 29.07
N TYR A 156 -10.36 -26.46 29.12
CA TYR A 156 -9.19 -27.26 28.79
C TYR A 156 -9.59 -28.49 27.99
N TYR A 157 -8.64 -29.02 27.24
CA TYR A 157 -8.83 -30.21 26.44
C TYR A 157 -7.93 -31.33 26.97
N LEU A 158 -8.61 -32.38 27.43
CA LEU A 158 -8.21 -33.67 27.97
C LEU A 158 -7.92 -34.77 26.93
N ILE A 159 -6.71 -35.33 26.76
CA ILE A 159 -6.56 -36.68 26.18
C ILE A 159 -5.87 -37.62 27.18
N ILE A 160 -6.42 -38.83 27.33
CA ILE A 160 -5.90 -39.88 28.21
C ILE A 160 -5.53 -41.11 27.37
N TYR A 161 -4.36 -41.67 27.63
CA TYR A 161 -3.86 -42.89 27.04
C TYR A 161 -3.61 -43.94 28.13
N GLU A 162 -3.80 -45.22 27.81
CA GLU A 162 -3.39 -46.40 28.60
C GLU A 162 -2.44 -47.22 27.73
N ASP A 163 -1.21 -47.46 28.17
CA ASP A 163 -0.14 -48.14 27.44
C ASP A 163 0.03 -47.63 25.99
N ASP A 164 0.09 -46.30 25.84
CA ASP A 164 0.17 -45.57 24.57
C ASP A 164 -1.05 -45.67 23.64
N GLU A 165 -2.10 -46.40 24.02
CA GLU A 165 -3.37 -46.40 23.32
C GLU A 165 -4.29 -45.29 23.85
N LYS A 166 -4.82 -44.46 22.95
CA LYS A 166 -5.77 -43.41 23.32
C LYS A 166 -7.07 -44.05 23.79
N ILE A 167 -7.43 -43.83 25.05
CA ILE A 167 -8.65 -44.38 25.65
C ILE A 167 -9.75 -43.34 25.85
N LYS A 168 -9.39 -42.06 25.97
CA LYS A 168 -10.38 -41.00 26.20
C LYS A 168 -9.93 -39.64 25.70
N GLU A 169 -10.91 -38.84 25.28
CA GLU A 169 -10.80 -37.43 24.97
C GLU A 169 -11.97 -36.69 25.63
N VAL A 170 -11.72 -35.53 26.23
CA VAL A 170 -12.73 -34.79 26.98
C VAL A 170 -12.47 -33.29 27.02
N ASP A 171 -13.53 -32.52 26.78
CA ASP A 171 -13.54 -31.08 27.05
C ASP A 171 -13.83 -30.84 28.54
N VAL A 172 -12.86 -30.26 29.23
CA VAL A 172 -12.88 -29.98 30.67
C VAL A 172 -13.23 -28.51 30.88
N LYS A 173 -14.44 -28.26 31.40
CA LYS A 173 -14.87 -26.91 31.74
C LYS A 173 -14.01 -26.30 32.85
N LYS A 174 -13.82 -24.99 32.81
CA LYS A 174 -13.20 -24.23 33.89
C LYS A 174 -13.98 -24.41 35.19
N GLN A 175 -13.33 -24.96 36.20
CA GLN A 175 -13.87 -25.25 37.53
C GLN A 175 -12.74 -25.16 38.56
N VAL A 176 -12.87 -24.20 39.47
CA VAL A 176 -11.80 -23.83 40.41
C VAL A 176 -12.23 -24.18 41.81
N ASP A 177 -11.37 -24.90 42.53
CA ASP A 177 -11.54 -25.15 43.95
C ASP A 177 -11.27 -23.86 44.73
N THR A 178 -12.25 -23.43 45.53
CA THR A 178 -12.20 -22.15 46.25
C THR A 178 -11.17 -22.10 47.38
N ASN A 179 -10.74 -23.26 47.89
CA ASN A 179 -9.79 -23.33 49.00
C ASN A 179 -8.34 -23.34 48.51
N THR A 180 -8.09 -24.03 47.40
CA THR A 180 -6.73 -24.21 46.84
C THR A 180 -6.44 -23.27 45.68
N ASN A 181 -7.44 -22.59 45.13
CA ASN A 181 -7.36 -21.81 43.90
C ASN A 181 -6.76 -22.59 42.73
N LYS A 182 -7.07 -23.89 42.65
CA LYS A 182 -6.64 -24.78 41.58
C LYS A 182 -7.80 -25.21 40.71
N GLN A 183 -7.54 -25.36 39.42
CA GLN A 183 -8.43 -26.12 38.55
C GLN A 183 -8.36 -27.59 38.95
N TYR A 184 -9.50 -28.27 38.92
CA TYR A 184 -9.55 -29.70 39.16
C TYR A 184 -10.42 -30.42 38.13
N PHE A 185 -10.16 -31.71 37.94
CA PHE A 185 -10.97 -32.59 37.11
C PHE A 185 -10.90 -34.03 37.62
N LYS A 186 -12.07 -34.63 37.85
CA LYS A 186 -12.19 -36.05 38.18
C LYS A 186 -12.55 -36.82 36.92
N THR A 187 -11.73 -37.81 36.58
CA THR A 187 -12.00 -38.72 35.48
C THR A 187 -12.98 -39.83 35.90
N ASP A 188 -13.57 -40.50 34.93
CA ASP A 188 -14.29 -41.76 35.05
C ASP A 188 -13.38 -42.98 34.75
N ILE A 189 -12.10 -42.76 34.46
CA ILE A 189 -11.13 -43.82 34.17
C ILE A 189 -10.63 -44.39 35.49
N VAL A 190 -10.87 -45.69 35.68
CA VAL A 190 -10.40 -46.45 36.84
C VAL A 190 -8.95 -46.84 36.66
N TYR A 191 -8.10 -46.53 37.64
CA TYR A 191 -6.71 -46.93 37.67
C TYR A 191 -6.59 -48.46 37.75
N LYS A 192 -5.74 -49.02 36.89
CA LYS A 192 -5.36 -50.43 36.89
C LYS A 192 -3.89 -50.55 37.25
N ASP A 193 -3.59 -51.37 38.25
CA ASP A 193 -2.21 -51.65 38.63
C ASP A 193 -1.45 -52.32 37.47
N GLY A 194 -0.17 -52.00 37.32
CA GLY A 194 0.67 -52.47 36.22
C GLY A 194 0.45 -51.80 34.85
N LYS A 195 -0.46 -50.82 34.74
CA LYS A 195 -0.68 -50.03 33.52
C LYS A 195 -0.01 -48.66 33.59
N ARG A 196 0.46 -48.15 32.44
CA ARG A 196 0.96 -46.77 32.32
C ARG A 196 -0.06 -45.89 31.65
N TYR A 197 -0.25 -44.70 32.20
CA TYR A 197 -1.16 -43.69 31.69
C TYR A 197 -0.40 -42.46 31.23
N LYS A 198 -0.84 -41.86 30.14
CA LYS A 198 -0.33 -40.57 29.65
C LYS A 198 -1.50 -39.59 29.55
N PHE A 199 -1.31 -38.39 30.07
CA PHE A 199 -2.29 -37.32 30.07
C PHE A 199 -1.73 -36.16 29.26
N GLU A 200 -2.45 -35.78 28.21
CA GLU A 200 -2.14 -34.61 27.39
C GLU A 200 -3.18 -33.52 27.67
N ILE A 201 -2.74 -32.37 28.18
CA ILE A 201 -3.62 -31.28 28.61
C ILE A 201 -3.20 -30.00 27.90
N LYS A 202 -4.15 -29.31 27.29
CA LYS A 202 -3.97 -27.94 26.79
C LYS A 202 -5.14 -27.05 27.18
N THR A 203 -4.90 -25.76 27.25
CA THR A 203 -5.95 -24.75 27.42
C THR A 203 -6.60 -24.48 26.07
N GLU A 204 -7.93 -24.45 26.03
CA GLU A 204 -8.67 -24.25 24.79
C GLU A 204 -8.55 -22.82 24.26
N ALA A 205 -8.54 -22.67 22.94
CA ALA A 205 -8.51 -21.36 22.28
C ALA A 205 -9.76 -20.56 22.61
N THR A 206 -9.64 -19.24 22.65
CA THR A 206 -10.75 -18.30 22.83
C THR A 206 -10.88 -17.35 21.64
N ASN A 207 -11.86 -16.45 21.70
CA ASN A 207 -12.00 -15.40 20.70
C ASN A 207 -10.78 -14.47 20.64
N GLU A 208 -10.03 -14.34 21.73
CA GLU A 208 -8.88 -13.43 21.85
C GLU A 208 -7.53 -14.15 21.81
N TYR A 209 -7.48 -15.41 22.26
CA TYR A 209 -6.23 -16.15 22.43
C TYR A 209 -6.23 -17.48 21.67
N LYS A 210 -5.05 -17.93 21.24
CA LYS A 210 -4.87 -19.29 20.71
C LYS A 210 -4.80 -20.29 21.86
N ALA A 211 -5.03 -21.56 21.55
CA ALA A 211 -4.79 -22.64 22.49
C ALA A 211 -3.34 -22.62 22.99
N SER A 212 -3.11 -23.11 24.20
CA SER A 212 -1.77 -23.25 24.74
C SER A 212 -1.04 -24.48 24.17
N ASP A 213 0.26 -24.56 24.45
CA ASP A 213 1.04 -25.76 24.21
C ASP A 213 0.52 -26.94 25.05
N ILE A 214 0.75 -28.15 24.56
CA ILE A 214 0.32 -29.38 25.23
C ILE A 214 1.29 -29.72 26.35
N VAL A 215 0.74 -29.99 27.53
CA VAL A 215 1.46 -30.53 28.68
C VAL A 215 1.23 -32.02 28.73
N ILE A 216 2.32 -32.78 28.82
CA ILE A 216 2.30 -34.24 28.82
C ILE A 216 2.78 -34.73 30.18
N ILE A 217 2.01 -35.63 30.80
CA ILE A 217 2.30 -36.19 32.12
C ILE A 217 2.04 -37.68 32.10
N TYR A 218 2.89 -38.45 32.75
CA TYR A 218 2.75 -39.90 32.86
C TYR A 218 2.31 -40.29 34.27
N TYR A 219 1.65 -41.44 34.40
CA TYR A 219 1.27 -42.00 35.69
C TYR A 219 1.20 -43.55 35.64
N PRO A 220 1.74 -44.28 36.63
CA PRO A 220 2.66 -43.80 37.65
C PRO A 220 3.96 -43.28 36.98
N ASP A 221 4.61 -42.31 37.62
CA ASP A 221 5.86 -41.69 37.15
C ASP A 221 6.98 -42.72 36.91
#